data_AF-A0A7G6SLF4-F1
#
_entry.id   AF-A0A7G6SLF4-F1
#
_cell.length_a   1.000
_cell.length_b   1.000
_cell.length_c   1.000
_cell.angle_alpha   90.00
_cell.angle_beta   90.00
_cell.angle_gamma   90.00
#
_symmetry.space_group_name_H-M   'P 1'
#
loop_
_entity.id
_entity.type
_entity.pdbx_description
1 polymer ?
#
loop_
_entity_poly.entity_id
_entity_poly.type
_entity_poly.pdbx_seq_one_letter_code
_entity_poly.pdbx_strand_id
1 'polypeptide(L)'
;MNEPSQIFGDPKQGLRDVLARIIRDFDSKSGAFTGLTYNSPWILATQDWAERSGHTVEELCEMISQWRISIFSGEQTGPRIVQVFEDLRSAAEEWRTETNYVDPPLPYDPEKAKFSNRKELKAHTLKAWSSLGLPTQWHSYDARDLSFSSVFEDRFGHNVRFSMTFKLGYGGPIRLFFQFPYYSDGEPRSLDLFTLSGRFICQDLRLPEEPDLEWIVGKSKTSFEAVDGVLAITRAILSYMRPTIQ
;
A
#
# COMPACT_ATOMS: atom_id res chain seq x y z
N MET A 1 -8.61 15.34 27.48
CA MET A 1 -8.81 14.51 26.28
C MET A 1 -7.55 14.66 25.45
N ASN A 2 -6.68 13.66 25.48
CA ASN A 2 -5.48 13.64 24.63
C ASN A 2 -5.95 13.44 23.19
N GLU A 3 -5.40 14.20 22.26
CA GLU A 3 -5.66 14.00 20.84
C GLU A 3 -5.37 12.54 20.47
N PRO A 4 -6.22 11.88 19.66
CA PRO A 4 -5.94 10.54 19.18
C PRO A 4 -4.58 10.58 18.46
N SER A 5 -3.69 9.68 18.84
CA SER A 5 -2.34 9.58 18.32
C SER A 5 -2.36 9.63 16.78
N GLN A 6 -1.69 10.62 16.18
CA GLN A 6 -1.52 10.74 14.72
C GLN A 6 -0.58 9.66 14.15
N ILE A 7 -0.67 8.41 14.63
CA ILE A 7 0.25 7.30 14.29
C ILE A 7 0.32 7.07 12.79
N PHE A 8 -0.74 7.40 12.04
CA PHE A 8 -0.81 7.22 10.60
C PHE A 8 -0.71 8.51 9.76
N GLY A 9 -0.50 9.69 10.39
CA GLY A 9 -0.25 10.97 9.71
C GLY A 9 -1.31 11.40 8.67
N ASP A 10 -0.93 12.32 7.77
CA ASP A 10 -1.72 12.60 6.55
C ASP A 10 -1.65 11.37 5.63
N PRO A 11 -2.77 10.74 5.25
CA PRO A 11 -2.76 9.56 4.38
C PRO A 11 -2.01 9.78 3.06
N LYS A 12 -2.06 10.98 2.46
CA LYS A 12 -1.30 11.27 1.23
C LYS A 12 0.21 11.26 1.48
N GLN A 13 0.64 11.76 2.64
CA GLN A 13 2.04 11.74 3.03
C GLN A 13 2.49 10.32 3.37
N GLY A 14 1.68 9.55 4.13
CA GLY A 14 1.96 8.15 4.42
C GLY A 14 2.12 7.29 3.16
N LEU A 15 1.25 7.47 2.16
CA LEU A 15 1.39 6.80 0.85
C LEU A 15 2.70 7.19 0.14
N ARG A 16 3.05 8.48 0.14
CA ARG A 16 4.31 8.95 -0.47
C ARG A 16 5.50 8.32 0.22
N ASP A 17 5.50 8.24 1.54
CA ASP A 17 6.61 7.69 2.32
C ASP A 17 6.75 6.18 2.08
N VAL A 18 5.65 5.43 2.05
CA VAL A 18 5.65 3.99 1.70
C VAL A 18 6.18 3.76 0.29
N LEU A 19 5.66 4.50 -0.71
CA LEU A 19 6.08 4.34 -2.10
C LEU A 19 7.54 4.77 -2.30
N ALA A 20 7.99 5.86 -1.66
CA ALA A 20 9.39 6.29 -1.72
C ALA A 20 10.34 5.24 -1.15
N ARG A 21 9.97 4.56 -0.05
CA ARG A 21 10.74 3.47 0.54
C ARG A 21 10.83 2.27 -0.41
N ILE A 22 9.70 1.80 -0.92
CA ILE A 22 9.65 0.68 -1.87
C ILE A 22 10.52 0.97 -3.11
N ILE A 23 10.41 2.17 -3.66
CA ILE A 23 11.18 2.61 -4.83
C ILE A 23 12.69 2.67 -4.52
N ARG A 24 13.08 3.24 -3.38
CA ARG A 24 14.49 3.29 -2.96
C ARG A 24 15.08 1.88 -2.83
N ASP A 25 14.31 0.97 -2.26
CA ASP A 25 14.79 -0.38 -2.01
C ASP A 25 14.85 -1.19 -3.32
N PHE A 26 13.86 -1.01 -4.22
CA PHE A 26 13.88 -1.49 -5.60
C PHE A 26 15.16 -1.07 -6.34
N ASP A 27 15.53 0.19 -6.21
CA ASP A 27 16.73 0.75 -6.83
C ASP A 27 18.03 0.20 -6.26
N SER A 28 18.11 0.06 -4.94
CA SER A 28 19.28 -0.50 -4.27
C SER A 28 19.62 -1.92 -4.75
N LYS A 29 18.64 -2.60 -5.36
CA LYS A 29 18.77 -3.94 -5.91
C LYS A 29 18.70 -3.97 -7.43
N SER A 30 18.99 -2.85 -8.09
CA SER A 30 19.02 -2.73 -9.56
C SER A 30 17.72 -3.21 -10.23
N GLY A 31 16.57 -2.89 -9.61
CA GLY A 31 15.25 -3.24 -10.12
C GLY A 31 14.83 -4.68 -9.87
N ALA A 32 15.60 -5.48 -9.13
CA ALA A 32 15.27 -6.86 -8.87
C ALA A 32 15.09 -7.13 -7.37
N PHE A 33 13.99 -7.76 -6.98
CA PHE A 33 13.82 -8.26 -5.61
C PHE A 33 14.44 -9.65 -5.38
N THR A 34 15.28 -10.13 -6.31
CA THR A 34 15.96 -11.43 -6.28
C THR A 34 16.72 -11.65 -4.95
N GLY A 35 16.60 -12.85 -4.37
CA GLY A 35 17.39 -13.25 -3.18
C GLY A 35 16.93 -12.69 -1.83
N LEU A 36 15.65 -12.29 -1.71
CA LEU A 36 14.80 -12.04 -0.52
C LEU A 36 15.35 -11.44 0.78
N THR A 37 16.58 -10.94 0.85
CA THR A 37 16.99 -9.98 1.89
C THR A 37 16.56 -8.58 1.46
N TYR A 38 15.24 -8.42 1.35
CA TYR A 38 14.56 -7.15 1.12
C TYR A 38 14.17 -6.57 2.49
N ASN A 39 14.52 -5.32 2.77
CA ASN A 39 14.16 -4.69 4.05
C ASN A 39 12.86 -3.93 3.82
N SER A 40 11.71 -4.46 4.28
CA SER A 40 10.43 -3.80 4.00
C SER A 40 9.31 -4.23 4.92
N PRO A 41 8.41 -3.32 5.36
CA PRO A 41 8.54 -1.87 5.45
C PRO A 41 8.40 -1.35 6.88
N TRP A 42 9.02 -0.20 7.05
CA TRP A 42 9.20 0.53 8.30
C TRP A 42 7.93 1.27 8.74
N ILE A 43 6.75 0.84 8.28
CA ILE A 43 5.49 1.46 8.71
C ILE A 43 5.16 1.11 10.16
N LEU A 44 5.62 -0.08 10.59
CA LEU A 44 5.59 -0.52 11.98
C LEU A 44 6.93 -0.30 12.69
N ALA A 45 8.05 -0.24 11.96
CA ALA A 45 9.35 0.12 12.54
C ALA A 45 9.46 1.65 12.69
N THR A 46 8.60 2.21 13.54
CA THR A 46 8.62 3.62 13.95
C THR A 46 9.09 3.72 15.39
N GLN A 47 9.54 4.91 15.78
CA GLN A 47 9.94 5.16 17.17
C GLN A 47 8.79 4.90 18.16
N ASP A 48 7.55 5.28 17.81
CA ASP A 48 6.37 5.06 18.66
C ASP A 48 6.10 3.57 18.90
N TRP A 49 6.09 2.77 17.83
CA TRP A 49 5.91 1.31 17.94
C TRP A 49 7.08 0.63 18.67
N ALA A 50 8.31 1.08 18.42
CA ALA A 50 9.50 0.58 19.10
C ALA A 50 9.43 0.82 20.61
N GLU A 51 9.08 2.05 21.02
CA GLU A 51 8.90 2.40 22.43
C GLU A 51 7.76 1.61 23.08
N ARG A 52 6.61 1.49 22.42
CA ARG A 52 5.45 0.74 22.92
C ARG A 52 5.74 -0.75 23.09
N SER A 53 6.50 -1.34 22.18
CA SER A 53 6.84 -2.77 22.23
C SER A 53 8.10 -3.06 23.06
N GLY A 54 8.80 -2.04 23.59
CA GLY A 54 10.04 -2.23 24.33
C GLY A 54 11.25 -2.66 23.48
N HIS A 55 11.25 -2.29 22.19
CA HIS A 55 12.29 -2.66 21.22
C HIS A 55 12.94 -1.44 20.56
N THR A 56 13.97 -1.69 19.77
CA THR A 56 14.54 -0.68 18.87
C THR A 56 13.86 -0.70 17.51
N VAL A 57 13.96 0.42 16.76
CA VAL A 57 13.49 0.49 15.37
C VAL A 57 14.19 -0.56 14.51
N GLU A 58 15.46 -0.81 14.75
CA GLU A 58 16.27 -1.81 14.06
C GLU A 58 15.76 -3.23 14.30
N GLU A 59 15.38 -3.57 15.54
CA GLU A 59 14.80 -4.87 15.88
C GLU A 59 13.42 -5.08 15.24
N LEU A 60 12.58 -4.04 15.18
CA LEU A 60 11.33 -4.09 14.44
C LEU A 60 11.58 -4.29 12.94
N CYS A 61 12.56 -3.59 12.36
CA CYS A 61 12.96 -3.78 10.96
C CYS A 61 13.44 -5.21 10.67
N GLU A 62 14.26 -5.77 11.55
CA GLU A 62 14.73 -7.15 11.46
C GLU A 62 13.55 -8.13 11.53
N MET A 63 12.66 -7.95 12.51
CA MET A 63 11.48 -8.78 12.71
C MET A 63 10.58 -8.77 11.48
N ILE A 64 10.22 -7.59 10.96
CA ILE A 64 9.36 -7.44 9.79
C ILE A 64 9.98 -8.14 8.57
N SER A 65 11.28 -7.99 8.39
CA SER A 65 12.01 -8.60 7.27
C SER A 65 12.02 -10.12 7.35
N GLN A 66 12.29 -10.67 8.54
CA GLN A 66 12.33 -12.11 8.80
C GLN A 66 10.94 -12.77 8.75
N TRP A 67 9.91 -12.11 9.30
CA TRP A 67 8.52 -12.57 9.23
C TRP A 67 8.05 -12.68 7.78
N ARG A 68 8.37 -11.68 6.96
CA ARG A 68 8.06 -11.70 5.54
C ARG A 68 8.82 -12.82 4.82
N ILE A 69 10.12 -13.00 5.07
CA ILE A 69 10.89 -14.11 4.48
C ILE A 69 10.19 -15.44 4.79
N SER A 70 9.81 -15.67 6.05
CA SER A 70 9.08 -16.86 6.47
C SER A 70 7.79 -17.11 5.67
N ILE A 71 6.98 -16.06 5.43
CA ILE A 71 5.75 -16.16 4.62
C ILE A 71 6.05 -16.61 3.17
N PHE A 72 7.14 -16.14 2.58
CA PHE A 72 7.45 -16.40 1.16
C PHE A 72 8.30 -17.64 0.91
N SER A 73 9.25 -17.95 1.79
CA SER A 73 10.10 -19.15 1.69
C SER A 73 9.47 -20.36 2.38
N GLY A 74 8.53 -20.16 3.31
CA GLY A 74 8.00 -21.20 4.18
C GLY A 74 8.95 -21.61 5.31
N GLU A 75 10.11 -20.96 5.43
CA GLU A 75 11.09 -21.23 6.49
C GLU A 75 10.57 -20.72 7.84
N GLN A 76 10.87 -21.43 8.92
CA GLN A 76 10.47 -20.98 10.25
C GLN A 76 11.34 -19.81 10.73
N THR A 77 10.67 -18.78 11.26
CA THR A 77 11.34 -17.64 11.89
C THR A 77 11.98 -18.06 13.21
N GLY A 78 13.15 -17.50 13.53
CA GLY A 78 13.86 -17.80 14.78
C GLY A 78 13.11 -17.34 16.03
N PRO A 79 13.36 -17.95 17.21
CA PRO A 79 12.61 -17.67 18.44
C PRO A 79 12.71 -16.21 18.91
N ARG A 80 13.86 -15.55 18.67
CA ARG A 80 14.01 -14.12 18.96
C ARG A 80 13.03 -13.27 18.15
N ILE A 81 12.85 -13.57 16.87
CA ILE A 81 11.96 -12.81 16.00
C ILE A 81 10.50 -13.04 16.38
N VAL A 82 10.17 -14.28 16.74
CA VAL A 82 8.84 -14.61 17.28
C VAL A 82 8.56 -13.78 18.52
N GLN A 83 9.51 -13.67 19.46
CA GLN A 83 9.34 -12.85 20.65
C GLN A 83 9.08 -11.36 20.31
N VAL A 84 9.88 -10.76 19.42
CA VAL A 84 9.69 -9.35 19.01
C VAL A 84 8.32 -9.14 18.36
N PHE A 85 7.84 -10.09 17.55
CA PHE A 85 6.51 -10.03 16.97
C PHE A 85 5.42 -10.10 18.03
N GLU A 86 5.57 -10.98 19.02
CA GLU A 86 4.63 -11.14 20.13
C GLU A 86 4.54 -9.90 21.01
N ASP A 87 5.67 -9.26 21.32
CA ASP A 87 5.72 -8.02 22.10
C ASP A 87 5.06 -6.86 21.32
N LEU A 88 5.30 -6.79 20.00
CA LEU A 88 4.61 -5.83 19.13
C LEU A 88 3.10 -6.10 19.04
N ARG A 89 2.69 -7.37 19.04
CA ARG A 89 1.27 -7.77 19.05
C ARG A 89 0.57 -7.32 20.33
N SER A 90 1.19 -7.51 21.49
CA SER A 90 0.67 -6.99 22.75
C SER A 90 0.55 -5.47 22.74
N ALA A 91 1.57 -4.76 22.25
CA ALA A 91 1.52 -3.30 22.09
C ALA A 91 0.38 -2.84 21.16
N ALA A 92 0.12 -3.58 20.07
CA ALA A 92 -0.99 -3.31 19.16
C ALA A 92 -2.36 -3.51 19.83
N GLU A 93 -2.52 -4.55 20.64
CA GLU A 93 -3.73 -4.82 21.41
C GLU A 93 -4.02 -3.74 22.46
N GLU A 94 -2.98 -3.28 23.16
CA GLU A 94 -3.07 -2.15 24.09
C GLU A 94 -3.50 -0.87 23.37
N TRP A 95 -2.82 -0.52 22.27
CA TRP A 95 -3.18 0.64 21.45
C TRP A 95 -4.63 0.59 20.96
N ARG A 96 -5.11 -0.58 20.52
CA ARG A 96 -6.51 -0.76 20.10
C ARG A 96 -7.49 -0.49 21.24
N THR A 97 -7.14 -0.93 22.44
CA THR A 97 -7.94 -0.71 23.65
C THR A 97 -7.96 0.77 24.02
N GLU A 98 -6.82 1.45 23.96
CA GLU A 98 -6.68 2.90 24.19
C GLU A 98 -7.52 3.73 23.21
N THR A 99 -7.53 3.32 21.93
CA THR A 99 -8.18 4.07 20.85
C THR A 99 -9.61 3.64 20.58
N ASN A 100 -10.10 2.57 21.21
CA ASN A 100 -11.35 1.89 20.86
C ASN A 100 -11.43 1.55 19.36
N TYR A 101 -10.31 1.13 18.77
CA TYR A 101 -10.25 0.77 17.36
C TYR A 101 -11.07 -0.49 17.08
N VAL A 102 -11.89 -0.46 16.02
CA VAL A 102 -12.77 -1.55 15.60
C VAL A 102 -12.32 -2.09 14.26
N ASP A 103 -12.23 -3.42 14.15
CA ASP A 103 -11.82 -4.09 12.91
C ASP A 103 -12.78 -3.80 11.75
N PRO A 104 -12.26 -3.55 10.53
CA PRO A 104 -13.08 -3.64 9.34
C PRO A 104 -13.54 -5.09 9.07
N PRO A 105 -14.66 -5.28 8.34
CA PRO A 105 -15.49 -4.24 7.76
C PRO A 105 -16.37 -3.59 8.83
N LEU A 106 -16.35 -2.24 8.85
CA LEU A 106 -17.48 -1.51 9.42
C LEU A 106 -18.74 -1.97 8.68
N PRO A 107 -19.91 -2.07 9.35
CA PRO A 107 -21.14 -2.48 8.71
C PRO A 107 -21.36 -1.71 7.40
N TYR A 108 -21.65 -2.44 6.32
CA TYR A 108 -21.96 -1.84 5.02
C TYR A 108 -23.04 -0.78 5.21
N ASP A 109 -22.70 0.48 4.93
CA ASP A 109 -23.61 1.60 4.97
C ASP A 109 -24.13 1.86 3.55
N PRO A 110 -25.34 1.39 3.20
CA PRO A 110 -25.92 1.58 1.87
C PRO A 110 -26.12 3.05 1.52
N GLU A 111 -26.16 3.97 2.50
CA GLU A 111 -26.22 5.40 2.24
C GLU A 111 -24.85 5.99 1.90
N LYS A 112 -23.75 5.48 2.45
CA LYS A 112 -22.38 5.87 2.05
C LYS A 112 -21.96 5.28 0.71
N ALA A 113 -22.60 4.18 0.27
CA ALA A 113 -22.28 3.50 -0.98
C ALA A 113 -22.99 4.07 -2.25
N LYS A 114 -23.81 5.12 -2.12
CA LYS A 114 -24.51 5.73 -3.26
C LYS A 114 -23.65 6.80 -3.95
N PHE A 115 -23.03 6.45 -5.07
CA PHE A 115 -22.23 7.35 -5.92
C PHE A 115 -23.07 7.96 -7.06
N SER A 116 -23.65 9.13 -6.84
CA SER A 116 -24.51 9.81 -7.81
C SER A 116 -23.78 10.29 -9.08
N ASN A 117 -22.47 10.52 -9.00
CA ASN A 117 -21.65 11.08 -10.08
C ASN A 117 -20.64 10.08 -10.69
N ARG A 118 -20.95 8.78 -10.61
CA ARG A 118 -20.10 7.70 -11.13
C ARG A 118 -19.70 7.91 -12.60
N LYS A 119 -20.58 8.51 -13.41
CA LYS A 119 -20.34 8.76 -14.84
C LYS A 119 -19.28 9.84 -15.03
N GLU A 120 -19.37 10.93 -14.28
CA GLU A 120 -18.44 12.06 -14.30
C GLU A 120 -17.07 11.65 -13.77
N LEU A 121 -17.02 10.91 -12.66
CA LEU A 121 -15.79 10.35 -12.11
C LEU A 121 -15.10 9.42 -13.11
N LYS A 122 -15.86 8.51 -13.72
CA LYS A 122 -15.35 7.62 -14.77
C LYS A 122 -14.74 8.43 -15.92
N ALA A 123 -15.46 9.42 -16.44
CA ALA A 123 -15.01 10.22 -17.58
C ALA A 123 -13.75 11.04 -17.26
N HIS A 124 -13.72 11.71 -16.09
CA HIS A 124 -12.56 12.47 -15.61
C HIS A 124 -11.34 11.57 -15.45
N THR A 125 -11.49 10.46 -14.73
CA THR A 125 -10.38 9.54 -14.47
C THR A 125 -9.89 8.86 -15.75
N LEU A 126 -10.77 8.45 -16.65
CA LEU A 126 -10.36 7.85 -17.93
C LEU A 126 -9.51 8.83 -18.75
N LYS A 127 -9.96 10.09 -18.89
CA LYS A 127 -9.21 11.13 -19.59
C LYS A 127 -7.82 11.33 -18.96
N ALA A 128 -7.78 11.43 -17.64
CA ALA A 128 -6.53 11.66 -16.92
C ALA A 128 -5.60 10.43 -16.95
N TRP A 129 -6.15 9.21 -16.90
CA TRP A 129 -5.41 7.97 -17.05
C TRP A 129 -4.77 7.85 -18.43
N SER A 130 -5.54 8.13 -19.50
CA SER A 130 -5.02 8.12 -20.86
C SER A 130 -3.90 9.13 -21.09
N SER A 131 -3.89 10.25 -20.34
CA SER A 131 -2.81 11.24 -20.39
C SER A 131 -1.48 10.76 -19.79
N LEU A 132 -1.44 9.61 -19.10
CA LEU A 132 -0.21 9.07 -18.51
C LEU A 132 0.78 8.52 -19.57
N GLY A 133 0.36 8.37 -20.83
CA GLY A 133 1.22 7.86 -21.90
C GLY A 133 1.68 6.42 -21.67
N LEU A 134 0.83 5.59 -21.06
CA LEU A 134 1.12 4.19 -20.80
C LEU A 134 0.80 3.33 -22.05
N PRO A 135 1.66 2.37 -22.45
CA PRO A 135 1.55 1.66 -23.73
C PRO A 135 0.39 0.64 -23.78
N THR A 136 0.08 -0.02 -22.66
CA THR A 136 -0.96 -1.07 -22.60
C THR A 136 -1.95 -0.74 -21.50
N GLN A 137 -3.00 0.03 -21.79
CA GLN A 137 -3.98 0.45 -20.80
C GLN A 137 -5.26 -0.38 -20.90
N TRP A 138 -5.77 -0.82 -19.76
CA TRP A 138 -7.09 -1.45 -19.67
C TRP A 138 -7.89 -0.85 -18.53
N HIS A 139 -9.20 -1.00 -18.61
CA HIS A 139 -10.12 -0.52 -17.59
C HIS A 139 -11.31 -1.47 -17.45
N SER A 140 -11.82 -1.60 -16.23
CA SER A 140 -13.00 -2.40 -15.91
C SER A 140 -13.97 -1.57 -15.09
N TYR A 141 -15.26 -1.77 -15.35
CA TYR A 141 -16.34 -1.03 -14.71
C TYR A 141 -17.44 -1.98 -14.29
N ASP A 142 -17.66 -2.13 -12.99
CA ASP A 142 -18.84 -2.81 -12.44
C ASP A 142 -19.51 -1.94 -11.36
N ALA A 143 -20.66 -2.39 -10.85
CA ALA A 143 -21.44 -1.61 -9.88
C ALA A 143 -20.67 -1.33 -8.57
N ARG A 144 -19.63 -2.10 -8.26
CA ARG A 144 -18.82 -2.00 -7.04
C ARG A 144 -17.48 -1.34 -7.30
N ASP A 145 -16.86 -1.55 -8.47
CA ASP A 145 -15.49 -1.16 -8.74
C ASP A 145 -15.35 -0.41 -10.07
N LEU A 146 -14.45 0.58 -10.06
CA LEU A 146 -13.98 1.31 -11.22
C LEU A 146 -12.46 1.14 -11.26
N SER A 147 -11.93 0.34 -12.18
CA SER A 147 -10.51 -0.03 -12.21
C SER A 147 -9.86 0.44 -13.49
N PHE A 148 -8.67 1.02 -13.37
CA PHE A 148 -7.79 1.41 -14.47
C PHE A 148 -6.44 0.74 -14.25
N SER A 149 -5.81 0.27 -15.30
CA SER A 149 -4.61 -0.54 -15.15
C SER A 149 -3.73 -0.47 -16.39
N SER A 150 -2.46 -0.78 -16.19
CA SER A 150 -1.48 -0.82 -17.25
C SER A 150 -0.26 -1.69 -16.91
N VAL A 151 0.48 -2.10 -17.94
CA VAL A 151 1.86 -2.59 -17.81
C VAL A 151 2.77 -1.57 -18.48
N PHE A 152 3.90 -1.28 -17.87
CA PHE A 152 4.97 -0.51 -18.48
C PHE A 152 6.33 -1.14 -18.16
N GLU A 153 7.30 -0.89 -19.03
CA GLU A 153 8.69 -1.26 -18.80
C GLU A 153 9.36 -0.20 -17.93
N ASP A 154 9.96 -0.61 -16.81
CA ASP A 154 10.75 0.27 -15.97
C ASP A 154 12.13 0.56 -16.58
N ARG A 155 12.93 1.39 -15.90
CA ARG A 155 14.29 1.76 -16.31
C ARG A 155 15.30 0.61 -16.30
N PHE A 156 14.94 -0.55 -15.76
CA PHE A 156 15.75 -1.75 -15.71
C PHE A 156 15.30 -2.82 -16.72
N GLY A 157 14.26 -2.54 -17.53
CA GLY A 157 13.74 -3.47 -18.53
C GLY A 157 12.65 -4.42 -18.01
N HIS A 158 12.10 -4.16 -16.83
CA HIS A 158 11.12 -5.00 -16.17
C HIS A 158 9.69 -4.56 -16.45
N ASN A 159 8.79 -5.53 -16.65
CA ASN A 159 7.36 -5.27 -16.77
C ASN A 159 6.72 -5.06 -15.39
N VAL A 160 6.49 -3.81 -15.01
CA VAL A 160 5.76 -3.44 -13.81
C VAL A 160 4.29 -3.28 -14.15
N ARG A 161 3.43 -4.02 -13.44
CA ARG A 161 1.98 -3.85 -13.54
C ARG A 161 1.54 -2.79 -12.54
N PHE A 162 0.69 -1.89 -13.01
CA PHE A 162 0.15 -0.78 -12.24
C PHE A 162 -1.37 -0.75 -12.36
N SER A 163 -2.10 -0.52 -11.27
CA SER A 163 -3.53 -0.29 -11.32
C SER A 163 -4.02 0.70 -10.26
N MET A 164 -5.08 1.41 -10.60
CA MET A 164 -5.85 2.27 -9.72
C MET A 164 -7.30 1.80 -9.71
N THR A 165 -7.86 1.52 -8.54
CA THR A 165 -9.22 0.99 -8.37
C THR A 165 -10.02 1.85 -7.39
N PHE A 166 -11.20 2.31 -7.77
CA PHE A 166 -12.14 2.98 -6.88
C PHE A 166 -13.16 1.96 -6.40
N LYS A 167 -13.27 1.76 -5.07
CA LYS A 167 -14.27 0.88 -4.44
C LYS A 167 -15.59 1.63 -4.21
N LEU A 168 -16.37 1.78 -5.27
CA LEU A 168 -17.68 2.42 -5.29
C LEU A 168 -18.74 1.65 -4.47
N GLY A 169 -18.60 0.35 -4.32
CA GLY A 169 -19.56 -0.48 -3.57
C GLY A 169 -19.53 -0.26 -2.07
N TYR A 170 -18.49 0.37 -1.50
CA TYR A 170 -18.27 0.43 -0.05
C TYR A 170 -17.95 1.84 0.47
N GLY A 171 -18.07 2.88 -0.36
CA GLY A 171 -17.81 4.25 0.09
C GLY A 171 -16.41 4.80 -0.21
N GLY A 172 -15.70 4.28 -1.22
CA GLY A 172 -14.84 5.14 -2.03
C GLY A 172 -13.31 5.09 -1.89
N PRO A 173 -12.62 4.13 -1.24
CA PRO A 173 -11.17 4.15 -1.31
C PRO A 173 -10.67 4.02 -2.75
N ILE A 174 -9.75 4.91 -3.12
CA ILE A 174 -8.93 4.73 -4.32
C ILE A 174 -7.77 3.83 -3.86
N ARG A 175 -7.61 2.69 -4.50
CA ARG A 175 -6.51 1.78 -4.25
C ARG A 175 -5.50 1.92 -5.37
N LEU A 176 -4.26 2.22 -5.01
CA LEU A 176 -3.13 2.04 -5.90
C LEU A 176 -2.59 0.64 -5.71
N PHE A 177 -2.09 0.07 -6.79
CA PHE A 177 -1.48 -1.24 -6.79
C PHE A 177 -0.34 -1.21 -7.79
N PHE A 178 0.85 -1.53 -7.31
CA PHE A 178 2.02 -1.79 -8.12
C PHE A 178 2.38 -3.25 -7.92
N GLN A 179 2.75 -3.93 -9.00
CA GLN A 179 3.22 -5.30 -8.97
C GLN A 179 4.53 -5.35 -9.73
N PHE A 180 5.58 -5.62 -8.98
CA PHE A 180 6.96 -5.67 -9.44
C PHE A 180 7.33 -7.13 -9.70
N PRO A 181 8.14 -7.40 -10.73
CA PRO A 181 8.64 -8.75 -10.95
C PRO A 181 9.58 -9.17 -9.82
N TYR A 182 9.53 -10.45 -9.53
CA TYR A 182 10.37 -11.13 -8.56
C TYR A 182 10.79 -12.47 -9.16
N TYR A 183 12.06 -12.84 -9.00
CA TYR A 183 12.55 -14.15 -9.42
C TYR A 183 13.09 -14.86 -8.18
N SER A 184 12.41 -15.94 -7.76
CA SER A 184 13.01 -16.96 -6.87
C SER A 184 13.28 -18.17 -7.73
N ASP A 185 14.50 -18.69 -7.64
CA ASP A 185 14.86 -19.99 -8.22
C ASP A 185 14.60 -20.11 -9.72
N GLY A 186 14.63 -18.98 -10.44
CA GLY A 186 14.44 -18.92 -11.90
C GLY A 186 12.98 -18.86 -12.37
N GLU A 187 11.99 -19.04 -11.48
CA GLU A 187 10.58 -18.95 -11.84
C GLU A 187 10.06 -17.50 -11.73
N PRO A 188 9.34 -16.98 -12.74
CA PRO A 188 8.78 -15.64 -12.68
C PRO A 188 7.65 -15.57 -11.65
N ARG A 189 7.87 -14.80 -10.59
CA ARG A 189 6.87 -14.39 -9.60
C ARG A 189 6.74 -12.87 -9.60
N SER A 190 5.91 -12.36 -8.69
CA SER A 190 5.76 -10.92 -8.50
C SER A 190 5.48 -10.58 -7.05
N LEU A 191 5.94 -9.42 -6.61
CA LEU A 191 5.59 -8.82 -5.33
C LEU A 191 4.72 -7.61 -5.60
N ASP A 192 3.56 -7.57 -4.98
CA ASP A 192 2.68 -6.41 -5.08
C ASP A 192 2.91 -5.38 -3.96
N LEU A 193 2.34 -4.20 -4.13
CA LEU A 193 2.44 -3.10 -3.19
C LEU A 193 2.03 -3.54 -1.78
N PHE A 194 0.99 -4.35 -1.65
CA PHE A 194 0.48 -4.86 -0.36
C PHE A 194 1.45 -5.82 0.32
N THR A 195 2.12 -6.64 -0.48
CA THR A 195 3.16 -7.54 -0.02
C THR A 195 4.37 -6.74 0.45
N LEU A 196 4.77 -5.74 -0.34
CA LEU A 196 5.92 -4.90 -0.05
C LEU A 196 5.64 -3.97 1.15
N SER A 197 4.42 -3.49 1.31
CA SER A 197 3.94 -2.64 2.42
C SER A 197 3.74 -3.39 3.75
N GLY A 198 3.99 -4.70 3.82
CA GLY A 198 3.90 -5.47 5.05
C GLY A 198 2.45 -5.67 5.51
N ARG A 199 1.48 -5.59 4.60
CA ARG A 199 0.05 -5.73 4.91
C ARG A 199 -0.27 -6.96 5.73
N PHE A 200 0.36 -8.10 5.43
CA PHE A 200 0.15 -9.35 6.14
C PHE A 200 0.54 -9.23 7.63
N ILE A 201 1.59 -8.48 7.95
CA ILE A 201 2.00 -8.22 9.34
C ILE A 201 0.96 -7.33 10.01
N CYS A 202 0.48 -6.28 9.34
CA CYS A 202 -0.61 -5.45 9.88
C CYS A 202 -1.89 -6.27 10.13
N GLN A 203 -2.21 -7.23 9.25
CA GLN A 203 -3.33 -8.15 9.42
C GLN A 203 -3.14 -9.06 10.65
N ASP A 204 -1.96 -9.66 10.80
CA ASP A 204 -1.65 -10.52 11.94
C ASP A 204 -1.68 -9.75 13.27
N LEU A 205 -1.25 -8.48 13.27
CA LEU A 205 -1.31 -7.57 14.41
C LEU A 205 -2.69 -6.90 14.59
N ARG A 206 -3.62 -7.13 13.65
CA ARG A 206 -4.94 -6.49 13.59
C ARG A 206 -4.82 -4.95 13.66
N LEU A 207 -3.80 -4.39 13.05
CA LEU A 207 -3.68 -2.95 12.86
C LEU A 207 -4.51 -2.53 11.64
N PRO A 208 -4.83 -1.23 11.49
CA PRO A 208 -5.41 -0.74 10.25
C PRO A 208 -4.65 -1.29 9.03
N GLU A 209 -5.36 -2.00 8.14
CA GLU A 209 -4.79 -2.63 6.95
C GLU A 209 -4.31 -1.57 5.98
N GLU A 210 -3.07 -1.09 6.20
CA GLU A 210 -2.54 0.11 5.55
C GLU A 210 -3.43 1.34 5.80
N PRO A 211 -2.97 2.55 5.48
CA PRO A 211 -3.88 3.43 4.80
C PRO A 211 -4.25 2.73 3.48
N ASP A 212 -5.18 1.79 3.52
CA ASP A 212 -6.24 1.82 2.53
C ASP A 212 -6.70 3.27 2.61
N LEU A 213 -6.26 4.05 1.63
CA LEU A 213 -6.54 5.46 1.58
C LEU A 213 -8.04 5.52 1.34
N GLU A 214 -8.81 5.46 2.43
CA GLU A 214 -10.22 5.73 2.53
C GLU A 214 -10.37 7.22 2.24
N TRP A 215 -10.11 7.56 0.99
CA TRP A 215 -10.59 8.75 0.35
C TRP A 215 -12.07 8.54 0.19
N ILE A 216 -12.82 8.77 1.27
CA ILE A 216 -14.27 8.83 1.19
C ILE A 216 -14.59 9.98 0.24
N VAL A 217 -14.88 9.64 -1.01
CA VAL A 217 -15.37 10.59 -2.01
C VAL A 217 -16.77 10.98 -1.54
N GLY A 218 -16.83 12.06 -0.77
CA GLY A 218 -18.07 12.53 -0.16
C GLY A 218 -19.17 12.74 -1.20
N LYS A 219 -20.34 12.18 -0.89
CA LYS A 219 -21.60 12.09 -1.67
C LYS A 219 -22.07 13.37 -2.38
N SER A 220 -21.57 14.54 -1.99
CA SER A 220 -22.02 15.87 -2.48
C SER A 220 -20.94 16.70 -3.18
N LYS A 221 -19.67 16.31 -3.10
CA LYS A 221 -18.54 16.99 -3.72
C LYS A 221 -17.45 15.96 -3.97
N THR A 222 -17.47 15.32 -5.12
CA THR A 222 -16.25 14.67 -5.61
C THR A 222 -15.25 15.77 -5.86
N SER A 223 -14.35 15.96 -4.91
CA SER A 223 -13.15 16.76 -5.15
C SER A 223 -12.34 15.98 -6.18
N PHE A 224 -12.45 16.40 -7.44
CA PHE A 224 -11.54 15.94 -8.49
C PHE A 224 -10.08 16.13 -8.05
N GLU A 225 -9.81 17.05 -7.11
CA GLU A 225 -8.50 17.26 -6.51
C GLU A 225 -7.97 16.04 -5.74
N ALA A 226 -8.84 15.19 -5.17
CA ALA A 226 -8.41 13.94 -4.55
C ALA A 226 -7.91 12.95 -5.62
N VAL A 227 -8.68 12.80 -6.70
CA VAL A 227 -8.31 11.97 -7.87
C VAL A 227 -7.04 12.51 -8.52
N ASP A 228 -6.98 13.82 -8.74
CA ASP A 228 -5.85 14.51 -9.34
C ASP A 228 -4.60 14.42 -8.44
N GLY A 229 -4.77 14.44 -7.12
CA GLY A 229 -3.68 14.23 -6.17
C GLY A 229 -3.09 12.82 -6.25
N VAL A 230 -3.93 11.79 -6.34
CA VAL A 230 -3.49 10.40 -6.53
C VAL A 230 -2.83 10.21 -7.90
N LEU A 231 -3.40 10.82 -8.94
CA LEU A 231 -2.82 10.81 -10.28
C LEU A 231 -1.51 11.59 -10.35
N ALA A 232 -1.33 12.65 -9.56
CA ALA A 232 -0.07 13.38 -9.47
C ALA A 232 1.02 12.53 -8.81
N ILE A 233 0.71 11.82 -7.71
CA ILE A 233 1.62 10.84 -7.10
C ILE A 233 1.95 9.74 -8.10
N THR A 234 0.95 9.21 -8.79
CA THR A 234 1.12 8.21 -9.86
C THR A 234 2.05 8.72 -10.96
N ARG A 235 1.85 9.94 -11.46
CA ARG A 235 2.70 10.56 -12.48
C ARG A 235 4.14 10.69 -12.01
N ALA A 236 4.36 11.12 -10.76
CA ALA A 236 5.70 11.23 -10.19
C ALA A 236 6.41 9.87 -10.16
N ILE A 237 5.70 8.82 -9.73
CA ILE A 237 6.21 7.44 -9.70
C ILE A 237 6.52 6.91 -11.10
N LEU A 238 5.59 7.08 -12.04
CA LEU A 238 5.81 6.65 -13.42
C LEU A 238 6.98 7.39 -14.07
N SER A 239 7.12 8.69 -13.81
CA SER A 239 8.25 9.49 -14.32
C SER A 239 9.58 9.03 -13.75
N TYR A 240 9.57 8.58 -12.50
CA TYR A 240 10.75 8.00 -11.84
C TYR A 240 11.14 6.64 -12.41
N MET A 241 10.15 5.76 -12.55
CA MET A 241 10.40 4.36 -12.90
C MET A 241 10.64 4.16 -14.39
N ARG A 242 10.17 5.06 -15.26
CA ARG A 242 10.41 4.93 -16.70
C ARG A 242 11.87 5.20 -17.05
N PRO A 243 12.38 4.59 -18.14
CA PRO A 243 13.65 4.99 -18.73
C PRO A 243 13.62 6.50 -18.98
N THR A 244 14.62 7.22 -18.47
CA THR A 244 14.88 8.57 -18.94
C THR A 244 15.32 8.40 -20.39
N ILE A 245 14.49 8.85 -21.33
CA ILE A 245 14.80 8.76 -22.76
C ILE A 245 16.24 9.28 -22.97
N GLN A 246 17.14 8.41 -23.45
CA GLN A 246 18.46 8.80 -23.95
C GLN A 246 18.30 9.45 -25.32
#